data_AF-A0A426RVX6-F1
#
_entry.id   AF-A0A426RVX6-F1
#
_cell.length_a   1.000
_cell.length_b   1.000
_cell.length_c   1.000
_cell.angle_alpha   90.00
_cell.angle_beta   90.00
_cell.angle_gamma   90.00
#
_symmetry.space_group_name_H-M   'P 1'
#
loop_
_entity.id
_entity.type
_entity.pdbx_description
1 polymer ?
#
loop_
_entity_poly.entity_id
_entity_poly.type
_entity_poly.pdbx_seq_one_letter_code
_entity_poly.pdbx_strand_id
1 'polypeptide(L)'
;MLTIHADSRGHALVVEGERVVGTGVLGELADGYPRARVRRWPGILTPGFVNLYGPELLEEAYHPDPREAGELGTEPLSGEALAPLALDDVRWGGSARRGVQRMLAHGTVAVAGALCRPAAADAVRRTGLDVLPRTGRPGGVPSLDPLACGIPPEVPAPRERGSVASFAVFDVADEGELAERGASTCVATVIRGRLLYRRR
;
A
#
# COMPACT_ATOMS: atom_id res chain seq x y z
N MET A 1 -2.76 19.60 8.65
CA MET A 1 -1.43 19.81 9.26
C MET A 1 -0.40 19.71 8.16
N LEU A 2 0.42 20.74 8.00
CA LEU A 2 1.50 20.78 7.00
C LEU A 2 2.67 19.90 7.47
N THR A 3 3.10 18.93 6.66
CA THR A 3 4.16 17.96 7.01
C THR A 3 5.14 17.80 5.86
N ILE A 4 6.44 17.87 6.15
CA ILE A 4 7.49 17.47 5.20
C ILE A 4 7.84 16.01 5.47
N HIS A 5 7.66 15.15 4.49
CA HIS A 5 8.17 13.78 4.51
C HIS A 5 9.47 13.74 3.72
N ALA A 6 10.57 13.43 4.39
CA ALA A 6 11.89 13.34 3.78
C ALA A 6 12.45 11.93 3.92
N ASP A 7 13.05 11.44 2.85
CA ASP A 7 13.75 10.16 2.83
C ASP A 7 15.24 10.31 3.17
N SER A 8 15.98 9.20 3.18
CA SER A 8 17.41 9.18 3.52
C SER A 8 18.32 9.74 2.43
N ARG A 9 17.83 9.85 1.19
CA ARG A 9 18.53 10.44 0.04
C ARG A 9 18.34 11.94 -0.07
N GLY A 10 17.51 12.52 0.81
CA GLY A 10 17.24 13.95 0.86
C GLY A 10 16.07 14.40 -0.01
N HIS A 11 15.40 13.47 -0.72
CA HIS A 11 14.16 13.77 -1.42
C HIS A 11 13.03 13.98 -0.42
N ALA A 12 12.18 14.96 -0.69
CA ALA A 12 11.13 15.34 0.23
C ALA A 12 9.85 15.81 -0.47
N LEU A 13 8.72 15.53 0.19
CA LEU A 13 7.38 15.98 -0.18
C LEU A 13 6.80 16.83 0.95
N VAL A 14 6.22 17.97 0.61
CA VAL A 14 5.40 18.78 1.52
C VAL A 14 3.95 18.42 1.31
N VAL A 15 3.27 17.99 2.37
CA VAL A 15 1.88 17.54 2.34
C VAL A 15 1.02 18.47 3.17
N GLU A 16 -0.07 18.94 2.57
CA GLU A 16 -1.13 19.69 3.24
C GLU A 16 -2.50 19.06 2.94
N GLY A 17 -3.17 18.60 4.00
CA GLY A 17 -4.43 17.86 3.83
C GLY A 17 -4.20 16.63 2.97
N GLU A 18 -4.92 16.52 1.85
CA GLU A 18 -4.82 15.39 0.93
C GLU A 18 -3.85 15.62 -0.25
N ARG A 19 -3.15 16.76 -0.28
CA ARG A 19 -2.37 17.18 -1.46
C ARG A 19 -0.89 17.37 -1.14
N VAL A 20 -0.08 17.11 -2.15
CA VAL A 20 1.33 17.53 -2.20
C VAL A 20 1.37 19.00 -2.61
N VAL A 21 1.96 19.86 -1.77
CA VAL A 21 2.06 21.31 -2.02
C VAL A 21 3.48 21.75 -2.39
N GLY A 22 4.47 20.88 -2.24
CA GLY A 22 5.85 21.10 -2.64
C GLY A 22 6.62 19.79 -2.75
N THR A 23 7.65 19.77 -3.59
CA THR A 23 8.53 18.63 -3.85
C THR A 23 9.95 19.14 -4.06
N GLY A 24 10.97 18.44 -3.60
CA GLY A 24 12.36 18.89 -3.73
C GLY A 24 13.26 18.31 -2.66
N VAL A 25 14.34 19.01 -2.36
CA VAL A 25 15.27 18.63 -1.29
C VAL A 25 14.81 19.18 0.06
N LEU A 26 15.10 18.44 1.14
CA LEU A 26 14.62 18.80 2.48
C LEU A 26 15.04 20.21 2.94
N GLY A 27 16.26 20.66 2.65
CA GLY A 27 16.75 21.96 3.10
C GLY A 27 15.88 23.11 2.56
N GLU A 28 15.73 23.17 1.24
CA GLU A 28 14.93 24.20 0.56
C GLU A 28 13.46 24.17 1.00
N LEU A 29 12.89 22.97 1.18
CA LEU A 29 11.52 22.85 1.65
C LEU A 29 11.36 23.24 3.12
N ALA A 30 12.34 22.97 3.98
CA ALA A 30 12.29 23.39 5.37
C ALA A 30 12.34 24.93 5.48
N ASP A 31 13.14 25.59 4.66
CA ASP A 31 13.23 27.05 4.60
C ASP A 31 11.95 27.68 4.03
N GLY A 32 11.39 27.10 2.96
CA GLY A 32 10.16 27.57 2.33
C GLY A 32 8.89 27.29 3.15
N TYR A 33 8.93 26.30 4.04
CA TYR A 33 7.80 25.89 4.87
C TYR A 33 8.20 25.76 6.36
N PRO A 34 8.61 26.86 7.02
CA PRO A 34 9.25 26.82 8.35
C PRO A 34 8.33 26.33 9.48
N ARG A 35 7.01 26.31 9.25
CA ARG A 35 6.02 25.78 10.20
C ARG A 35 5.65 24.32 9.94
N ALA A 36 6.17 23.71 8.87
CA ALA A 36 5.87 22.33 8.55
C ALA A 36 6.54 21.39 9.54
N ARG A 37 5.80 20.39 10.01
CA ARG A 37 6.40 19.32 10.80
C ARG A 37 7.31 18.48 9.90
N VAL A 38 8.57 18.35 10.23
CA VAL A 38 9.49 17.48 9.50
C VAL A 38 9.40 16.05 10.02
N ARG A 39 9.23 15.10 9.10
CA ARG A 39 9.29 13.67 9.36
C ARG A 39 10.33 13.05 8.44
N ARG A 40 11.39 12.54 9.06
CA ARG A 40 12.43 11.78 8.37
C ARG A 40 12.10 10.30 8.42
N TRP A 41 12.34 9.62 7.31
CA TRP A 41 12.15 8.18 7.17
C TRP A 41 13.47 7.51 6.79
N PRO A 42 13.65 6.24 7.15
CA PRO A 42 14.75 5.45 6.60
C PRO A 42 14.45 5.10 5.14
N GLY A 43 15.51 4.94 4.34
CA GLY A 43 15.45 4.52 2.94
C GLY A 43 14.85 5.55 1.97
N ILE A 44 14.02 5.11 1.02
CA ILE A 44 13.57 5.91 -0.13
C ILE A 44 12.06 6.17 -0.15
N LEU A 45 11.67 7.37 -0.61
CA LEU A 45 10.27 7.72 -0.86
C LEU A 45 9.90 7.41 -2.32
N THR A 46 8.80 6.70 -2.53
CA THR A 46 8.30 6.32 -3.86
C THR A 46 6.81 6.67 -4.01
N PRO A 47 6.24 6.69 -5.23
CA PRO A 47 4.79 6.80 -5.41
C PRO A 47 3.97 5.66 -4.78
N GLY A 48 4.60 4.56 -4.34
CA GLY A 48 3.95 3.32 -3.92
C GLY A 48 3.56 2.45 -5.11
N PHE A 49 2.75 1.42 -4.84
CA PHE A 49 2.35 0.44 -5.85
C PHE A 49 0.85 0.41 -6.10
N VAL A 50 0.48 0.07 -7.34
CA VAL A 50 -0.85 -0.44 -7.66
C VAL A 50 -0.80 -1.97 -7.53
N ASN A 51 -1.58 -2.54 -6.62
CA ASN A 51 -1.71 -4.00 -6.58
C ASN A 51 -2.74 -4.45 -7.63
N LEU A 52 -2.28 -5.20 -8.64
CA LEU A 52 -3.09 -5.59 -9.80
C LEU A 52 -4.11 -6.71 -9.51
N TYR A 53 -4.01 -7.32 -8.33
CA TYR A 53 -4.78 -8.51 -7.94
C TYR A 53 -5.77 -8.22 -6.81
N GLY A 54 -6.44 -7.06 -6.88
CA GLY A 54 -7.43 -6.64 -5.88
C GLY A 54 -8.49 -7.71 -5.60
N PRO A 55 -9.24 -8.19 -6.61
CA PRO A 55 -10.23 -9.24 -6.43
C PRO A 55 -9.63 -10.54 -5.90
N GLU A 56 -8.50 -10.97 -6.46
CA GLU A 56 -7.88 -12.24 -6.10
C GLU A 56 -7.40 -12.26 -4.63
N LEU A 57 -6.87 -11.13 -4.14
CA LEU A 57 -6.39 -11.02 -2.77
C LEU A 57 -7.48 -10.66 -1.76
N LEU A 58 -8.53 -9.94 -2.16
CA LEU A 58 -9.54 -9.44 -1.23
C LEU A 58 -10.85 -10.25 -1.23
N GLU A 59 -11.10 -11.04 -2.28
CA GLU A 59 -12.37 -11.76 -2.47
C GLU A 59 -12.20 -13.26 -2.75
N GLU A 60 -11.05 -13.66 -3.28
CA GLU A 60 -10.70 -15.05 -3.59
C GLU A 60 -9.62 -15.63 -2.65
N ALA A 61 -9.14 -14.83 -1.71
CA ALA A 61 -8.22 -15.25 -0.66
C ALA A 61 -8.78 -14.93 0.73
N TYR A 62 -8.52 -15.84 1.66
CA TYR A 62 -8.83 -15.65 3.07
C TYR A 62 -7.57 -15.25 3.84
N HIS A 63 -7.59 -14.10 4.47
CA HIS A 63 -6.56 -13.67 5.40
C HIS A 63 -6.98 -14.08 6.82
N PRO A 64 -6.35 -15.07 7.46
CA PRO A 64 -6.78 -15.59 8.76
C PRO A 64 -6.79 -14.51 9.85
N ASP A 65 -7.72 -14.61 10.81
CA ASP A 65 -7.66 -13.83 12.05
C ASP A 65 -6.45 -14.29 12.86
N PRO A 66 -5.75 -13.39 13.59
CA PRO A 66 -4.66 -13.80 14.47
C PRO A 66 -5.04 -14.89 15.48
N ARG A 67 -6.32 -15.00 15.86
CA ARG A 67 -6.83 -16.07 16.73
C ARG A 67 -6.87 -17.44 16.04
N GLU A 68 -6.98 -17.47 14.72
CA GLU A 68 -7.03 -18.68 13.90
C GLU A 68 -5.64 -19.14 13.47
N ALA A 69 -4.58 -18.38 13.79
CA ALA A 69 -3.23 -18.63 13.29
C ALA A 69 -2.65 -20.00 13.68
N GLY A 70 -3.08 -20.56 14.82
CA GLY A 70 -2.66 -21.90 15.23
C GLY A 70 -3.22 -23.02 14.35
N GLU A 71 -4.35 -22.80 13.69
CA GLU A 71 -5.03 -23.78 12.85
C GLU A 71 -4.81 -23.52 11.36
N LEU A 72 -4.92 -22.25 10.95
CA LEU A 72 -4.90 -21.83 9.54
C LEU A 72 -3.56 -21.23 9.10
N GLY A 73 -2.63 -21.00 10.03
CA GLY A 73 -1.42 -20.24 9.76
C GLY A 73 -1.68 -18.74 9.59
N THR A 74 -0.64 -18.01 9.16
CA THR A 74 -0.67 -16.54 9.00
C THR A 74 -0.75 -16.09 7.54
N GLU A 75 -0.50 -16.99 6.60
CA GLU A 75 -0.51 -16.65 5.17
C GLU A 75 -1.92 -16.63 4.59
N PRO A 76 -2.17 -15.84 3.52
CA PRO A 76 -3.45 -15.87 2.83
C PRO A 76 -3.71 -17.27 2.27
N LEU A 77 -4.91 -17.79 2.49
CA LEU A 77 -5.36 -19.06 1.94
C LEU A 77 -6.16 -18.80 0.67
N SER A 78 -5.85 -19.53 -0.40
CA SER A 78 -6.55 -19.47 -1.68
C SER A 78 -6.67 -20.88 -2.28
N GLY A 79 -7.46 -21.02 -3.34
CA GLY A 79 -7.62 -22.30 -4.05
C GLY A 79 -8.02 -23.46 -3.13
N GLU A 80 -7.27 -24.55 -3.17
CA GLU A 80 -7.54 -25.77 -2.39
C GLU A 80 -7.49 -25.56 -0.88
N ALA A 81 -6.63 -24.67 -0.39
CA ALA A 81 -6.53 -24.39 1.05
C ALA A 81 -7.73 -23.57 1.56
N LEU A 82 -8.39 -22.81 0.68
CA LEU A 82 -9.60 -22.06 0.98
C LEU A 82 -10.88 -22.88 0.78
N ALA A 83 -10.90 -23.79 -0.20
CA ALA A 83 -12.06 -24.59 -0.58
C ALA A 83 -12.82 -25.26 0.59
N PRO A 84 -12.17 -25.84 1.63
CA PRO A 84 -12.88 -26.47 2.73
C PRO A 84 -13.49 -25.48 3.73
N LEU A 85 -13.18 -24.18 3.66
CA LEU A 85 -13.63 -23.19 4.63
C LEU A 85 -15.04 -22.67 4.29
N ALA A 86 -16.01 -23.02 5.11
CA ALA A 86 -17.32 -22.38 5.11
C ALA A 86 -17.24 -21.00 5.80
N LEU A 87 -16.91 -19.97 5.03
CA LEU A 87 -16.77 -18.60 5.51
C LEU A 87 -18.10 -17.84 5.40
N ASP A 88 -18.58 -17.30 6.52
CA ASP A 88 -19.70 -16.36 6.54
C ASP A 88 -19.27 -14.93 6.14
N ASP A 89 -20.25 -14.03 5.98
CA ASP A 89 -20.00 -12.64 5.58
C ASP A 89 -19.13 -11.87 6.59
N VAL A 90 -19.22 -12.22 7.88
CA VAL A 90 -18.44 -11.59 8.94
C VAL A 90 -16.96 -11.94 8.78
N ARG A 91 -16.64 -13.23 8.55
CA ARG A 91 -15.29 -13.72 8.29
C ARG A 91 -14.74 -13.16 6.98
N TRP A 92 -15.55 -13.10 5.92
CA TRP A 92 -15.15 -12.45 4.66
C TRP A 92 -14.83 -10.97 4.85
N GLY A 93 -15.67 -10.23 5.58
CA GLY A 93 -15.41 -8.82 5.87
C GLY A 93 -14.19 -8.61 6.75
N GLY A 94 -13.96 -9.50 7.73
CA GLY A 94 -12.73 -9.53 8.54
C GLY A 94 -11.49 -9.77 7.70
N SER A 95 -11.56 -10.77 6.81
CA SER A 95 -10.51 -11.10 5.83
C SER A 95 -10.14 -9.90 4.97
N ALA A 96 -11.11 -9.27 4.32
CA ALA A 96 -10.84 -8.15 3.41
C ALA A 96 -10.17 -6.97 4.12
N ARG A 97 -10.61 -6.63 5.34
CA ARG A 97 -9.96 -5.57 6.15
C ARG A 97 -8.51 -5.92 6.47
N ARG A 98 -8.23 -7.17 6.84
CA ARG A 98 -6.84 -7.63 7.09
C ARG A 98 -6.03 -7.62 5.80
N GLY A 99 -6.59 -8.06 4.68
CA GLY A 99 -5.96 -8.01 3.36
C GLY A 99 -5.54 -6.60 2.98
N VAL A 100 -6.43 -5.62 3.11
CA VAL A 100 -6.12 -4.19 2.88
C VAL A 100 -5.01 -3.70 3.82
N GLN A 101 -5.05 -4.05 5.12
CA GLN A 101 -3.97 -3.67 6.04
C GLN A 101 -2.62 -4.31 5.68
N ARG A 102 -2.62 -5.55 5.20
CA ARG A 102 -1.41 -6.22 4.70
C ARG A 102 -0.92 -5.55 3.42
N MET A 103 -1.78 -5.21 2.45
CA MET A 103 -1.40 -4.47 1.25
C MET A 103 -0.74 -3.11 1.59
N LEU A 104 -1.29 -2.38 2.57
CA LEU A 104 -0.68 -1.15 3.07
C LEU A 104 0.72 -1.41 3.66
N ALA A 105 0.97 -2.56 4.28
CA ALA A 105 2.29 -2.96 4.76
C ALA A 105 3.30 -3.29 3.64
N HIS A 106 2.85 -3.37 2.38
CA HIS A 106 3.69 -3.52 1.18
C HIS A 106 3.68 -2.26 0.30
N GLY A 107 3.30 -1.09 0.84
CA GLY A 107 3.33 0.17 0.08
C GLY A 107 2.25 0.27 -1.01
N THR A 108 1.18 -0.52 -0.94
CA THR A 108 0.06 -0.43 -1.88
C THR A 108 -0.71 0.87 -1.66
N VAL A 109 -0.88 1.66 -2.71
CA VAL A 109 -1.64 2.93 -2.70
C VAL A 109 -2.89 2.92 -3.58
N ALA A 110 -3.00 1.92 -4.45
CA ALA A 110 -4.17 1.66 -5.27
C ALA A 110 -4.32 0.15 -5.51
N VAL A 111 -5.53 -0.29 -5.83
CA VAL A 111 -5.82 -1.66 -6.24
C VAL A 111 -6.48 -1.64 -7.62
N ALA A 112 -6.16 -2.62 -8.47
CA ALA A 112 -6.82 -2.78 -9.76
C ALA A 112 -7.83 -3.92 -9.72
N GLY A 113 -8.92 -3.75 -10.48
CA GLY A 113 -9.99 -4.73 -10.61
C GLY A 113 -11.25 -4.38 -9.80
N ALA A 114 -12.40 -4.72 -10.37
CA ALA A 114 -13.69 -4.48 -9.74
C ALA A 114 -13.89 -5.43 -8.55
N LEU A 115 -14.26 -4.86 -7.41
CA LEU A 115 -14.58 -5.60 -6.20
C LEU A 115 -16.09 -5.84 -6.16
N CYS A 116 -16.49 -7.11 -6.22
CA CYS A 116 -17.88 -7.53 -6.27
C CYS A 116 -18.46 -7.81 -4.88
N ARG A 117 -17.62 -8.10 -3.88
CA ARG A 117 -18.05 -8.30 -2.49
C ARG A 117 -18.18 -6.95 -1.80
N PRO A 118 -19.39 -6.57 -1.29
CA PRO A 118 -19.57 -5.28 -0.62
C PRO A 118 -18.59 -5.02 0.52
N ALA A 119 -18.29 -6.07 1.31
CA ALA A 119 -17.35 -5.96 2.42
C ALA A 119 -15.90 -5.66 1.97
N ALA A 120 -15.48 -6.14 0.80
CA ALA A 120 -14.16 -5.84 0.24
C ALA A 120 -14.11 -4.42 -0.34
N ALA A 121 -15.13 -4.04 -1.12
CA ALA A 121 -15.28 -2.67 -1.62
C ALA A 121 -15.28 -1.64 -0.48
N ASP A 122 -16.01 -1.92 0.61
CA ASP A 122 -16.05 -1.05 1.79
C ASP A 122 -14.72 -1.00 2.54
N ALA A 123 -13.99 -2.13 2.64
CA ALA A 123 -12.68 -2.15 3.27
C ALA A 123 -11.69 -1.22 2.54
N VAL A 124 -11.66 -1.29 1.21
CA VAL A 124 -10.80 -0.44 0.35
C VAL A 124 -11.23 1.01 0.38
N ARG A 125 -12.54 1.28 0.26
CA ARG A 125 -13.09 2.64 0.29
C ARG A 125 -12.77 3.37 1.60
N ARG A 126 -12.82 2.69 2.75
CA ARG A 126 -12.55 3.31 4.07
C ARG A 126 -11.09 3.70 4.27
N THR A 127 -10.15 3.05 3.59
CA THR A 127 -8.72 3.44 3.64
C THR A 127 -8.40 4.57 2.66
N GLY A 128 -9.25 4.79 1.65
CA GLY A 128 -9.05 5.80 0.62
C GLY A 128 -8.06 5.37 -0.46
N LEU A 129 -7.79 4.06 -0.57
CA LEU A 129 -7.04 3.49 -1.69
C LEU A 129 -7.80 3.78 -2.98
N ASP A 130 -7.08 4.13 -4.04
CA ASP A 130 -7.70 4.28 -5.36
C ASP A 130 -8.06 2.90 -5.93
N VAL A 131 -9.18 2.82 -6.64
CA VAL A 131 -9.60 1.61 -7.36
C VAL A 131 -9.48 1.89 -8.85
N LEU A 132 -8.57 1.17 -9.51
CA LEU A 132 -8.31 1.35 -10.93
C LEU A 132 -9.03 0.28 -11.76
N PRO A 133 -9.59 0.65 -12.93
CA PRO A 133 -10.16 -0.33 -13.83
C PRO A 133 -9.06 -1.24 -14.37
N ARG A 134 -9.41 -2.52 -14.62
CA ARG A 134 -8.57 -3.47 -15.36
C ARG A 134 -9.43 -4.21 -16.38
N THR A 135 -8.86 -4.57 -17.53
CA THR A 135 -9.57 -5.24 -18.63
C THR A 135 -9.62 -6.77 -18.50
N GLY A 136 -8.99 -7.36 -17.48
CA GLY A 136 -9.00 -8.80 -17.22
C GLY A 136 -8.05 -9.19 -16.08
N ARG A 137 -7.96 -10.49 -15.77
CA ARG A 137 -6.96 -10.99 -14.82
C ARG A 137 -5.55 -10.82 -15.41
N PRO A 138 -4.61 -10.11 -14.73
CA PRO A 138 -3.22 -10.04 -15.14
C PRO A 138 -2.59 -11.43 -15.18
N GLY A 139 -1.55 -11.61 -16.02
CA GLY A 139 -0.65 -12.76 -15.89
C GLY A 139 0.12 -12.72 -14.56
N GLY A 140 0.98 -13.70 -14.27
CA GLY A 140 1.72 -13.75 -13.00
C GLY A 140 0.92 -14.36 -11.84
N VAL A 141 1.41 -14.17 -10.61
CA VAL A 141 0.85 -14.75 -9.39
C VAL A 141 0.33 -13.66 -8.46
N PRO A 142 -0.93 -13.75 -7.97
CA PRO A 142 -1.44 -12.83 -6.96
C PRO A 142 -0.55 -12.82 -5.71
N SER A 143 -0.03 -11.64 -5.34
CA SER A 143 0.83 -11.46 -4.18
C SER A 143 0.54 -10.15 -3.47
N LEU A 144 0.67 -10.15 -2.14
CA LEU A 144 0.66 -8.93 -1.34
C LEU A 144 1.87 -8.03 -1.66
N ASP A 145 2.98 -8.63 -2.07
CA ASP A 145 4.17 -7.95 -2.56
C ASP A 145 4.09 -7.81 -4.09
N PRO A 146 3.86 -6.59 -4.63
CA PRO A 146 3.74 -6.37 -6.07
C PRO A 146 5.00 -6.74 -6.87
N LEU A 147 6.18 -6.75 -6.23
CA LEU A 147 7.45 -7.14 -6.85
C LEU A 147 7.59 -8.67 -6.99
N ALA A 148 6.81 -9.43 -6.21
CA ALA A 148 6.83 -10.89 -6.24
C ALA A 148 5.78 -11.50 -7.20
N CYS A 149 5.05 -10.69 -7.96
CA CYS A 149 3.98 -11.16 -8.84
C CYS A 149 4.48 -11.88 -10.12
N GLY A 150 5.80 -11.88 -10.39
CA GLY A 150 6.36 -12.46 -11.62
C GLY A 150 6.08 -11.66 -12.89
N ILE A 151 5.55 -10.44 -12.73
CA ILE A 151 5.36 -9.43 -13.78
C ILE A 151 5.87 -8.07 -13.25
N PRO A 152 6.23 -7.13 -14.13
CA PRO A 152 6.63 -5.79 -13.71
C PRO A 152 5.55 -5.14 -12.82
N PRO A 153 5.94 -4.50 -11.69
CA PRO A 153 4.99 -3.84 -10.83
C PRO A 153 4.43 -2.59 -11.51
N GLU A 154 3.14 -2.33 -11.28
CA GLU A 154 2.50 -1.09 -11.71
C GLU A 154 2.69 -0.02 -10.62
N VAL A 155 3.19 1.15 -11.02
CA VAL A 155 3.40 2.29 -10.13
C VAL A 155 2.53 3.48 -10.58
N PRO A 156 1.92 4.24 -9.66
CA PRO A 156 1.29 5.50 -10.01
C PRO A 156 2.31 6.49 -10.57
N ALA A 157 1.82 7.53 -11.25
CA ALA A 157 2.67 8.64 -11.69
C ALA A 157 3.48 9.24 -10.52
N PRO A 158 4.68 9.80 -10.77
CA PRO A 158 5.47 10.50 -9.76
C PRO A 158 4.66 11.54 -8.98
N ARG A 159 5.05 11.77 -7.71
CA ARG A 159 4.40 12.78 -6.87
C ARG A 159 5.01 14.14 -7.16
N GLU A 160 4.17 15.05 -7.63
CA GLU A 160 4.50 16.43 -7.95
C GLU A 160 3.58 17.37 -7.17
N ARG A 161 3.85 18.68 -7.24
CA ARG A 161 2.95 19.68 -6.66
C ARG A 161 1.55 19.57 -7.28
N GLY A 162 0.53 19.47 -6.44
CA GLY A 162 -0.87 19.31 -6.83
C GLY A 162 -1.35 17.85 -6.84
N SER A 163 -0.44 16.87 -6.87
CA SER A 163 -0.78 15.45 -6.77
C SER A 163 -1.51 15.14 -5.47
N VAL A 164 -2.33 14.08 -5.49
CA VAL A 164 -2.84 13.47 -4.26
C VAL A 164 -1.65 12.92 -3.47
N ALA A 165 -1.63 13.20 -2.16
CA ALA A 165 -0.59 12.76 -1.23
C ALA A 165 -0.74 11.27 -0.88
N SER A 166 -0.58 10.41 -1.89
CA SER A 166 -0.51 8.96 -1.75
C SER A 166 0.88 8.49 -2.19
N PHE A 167 1.63 7.89 -1.28
CA PHE A 167 3.01 7.46 -1.50
C PHE A 167 3.44 6.43 -0.45
N ALA A 168 4.53 5.73 -0.70
CA ALA A 168 5.10 4.75 0.22
C ALA A 168 6.59 4.99 0.46
N VAL A 169 7.09 4.52 1.59
CA VAL A 169 8.50 4.64 1.99
C VAL A 169 9.04 3.25 2.32
N PHE A 170 10.20 2.92 1.77
CA PHE A 170 10.83 1.62 1.88
C PHE A 170 12.21 1.75 2.52
N ASP A 171 12.52 0.89 3.49
CA ASP A 171 13.80 0.87 4.21
C ASP A 171 14.87 0.10 3.43
N VAL A 172 15.30 0.74 2.35
CA VAL A 172 16.30 0.30 1.36
C VAL A 172 17.05 1.52 0.84
N ALA A 173 18.27 1.33 0.35
CA ALA A 173 19.11 2.41 -0.16
C ALA A 173 18.61 2.99 -1.48
N ASP A 174 18.10 2.14 -2.37
CA ASP A 174 17.63 2.51 -3.71
C ASP A 174 16.60 1.51 -4.28
N GLU A 175 16.14 1.81 -5.48
CA GLU A 175 15.15 1.02 -6.22
C GLU A 175 15.66 -0.38 -6.60
N GLY A 176 16.98 -0.56 -6.75
CA GLY A 176 17.60 -1.87 -7.02
C GLY A 176 17.50 -2.78 -5.80
N GLU A 177 17.90 -2.27 -4.63
CA GLU A 177 17.74 -2.99 -3.37
C GLU A 177 16.24 -3.27 -3.07
N LEU A 178 15.34 -2.34 -3.41
CA LEU A 178 13.90 -2.56 -3.30
C LEU A 178 13.44 -3.76 -4.13
N ALA A 179 13.91 -3.87 -5.38
CA ALA A 179 13.57 -4.97 -6.27
C ALA A 179 14.10 -6.32 -5.74
N GLU A 180 15.28 -6.33 -5.13
CA GLU A 180 15.89 -7.54 -4.57
C GLU A 180 15.22 -8.00 -3.26
N ARG A 181 14.92 -7.07 -2.35
CA ARG A 181 14.37 -7.37 -1.02
C ARG A 181 12.85 -7.41 -0.97
N GLY A 182 12.18 -6.85 -1.97
CA GLY A 182 10.73 -6.80 -2.08
C GLY A 182 10.07 -5.69 -1.27
N ALA A 183 8.77 -5.52 -1.51
CA ALA A 183 7.95 -4.45 -0.93
C ALA A 183 7.68 -4.65 0.57
N SER A 184 8.00 -5.82 1.13
CA SER A 184 7.95 -6.08 2.58
C SER A 184 8.90 -5.19 3.41
N THR A 185 9.83 -4.50 2.75
CA THR A 185 10.70 -3.46 3.32
C THR A 185 9.98 -2.14 3.58
N CYS A 186 8.70 -2.02 3.22
CA CYS A 186 7.90 -0.82 3.49
C CYS A 186 7.87 -0.49 4.99
N VAL A 187 8.11 0.78 5.30
CA VAL A 187 8.03 1.35 6.66
C VAL A 187 6.91 2.35 6.83
N ALA A 188 6.37 2.89 5.73
CA ALA A 188 5.25 3.81 5.78
C ALA A 188 4.44 3.80 4.49
N THR A 189 3.12 3.84 4.63
CA THR A 189 2.20 4.07 3.50
C THR A 189 1.26 5.21 3.87
N VAL A 190 1.32 6.26 3.05
CA VAL A 190 0.49 7.45 3.19
C VAL A 190 -0.55 7.42 2.08
N ILE A 191 -1.82 7.61 2.43
CA ILE A 191 -2.95 7.63 1.49
C ILE A 191 -3.71 8.93 1.72
N ARG A 192 -3.81 9.77 0.68
CA ARG A 192 -4.48 11.08 0.76
C ARG A 192 -4.03 11.89 1.99
N GLY A 193 -2.72 11.90 2.26
CA GLY A 193 -2.08 12.62 3.36
C GLY A 193 -2.23 12.00 4.76
N ARG A 194 -2.96 10.88 4.88
CA ARG A 194 -3.10 10.12 6.13
C ARG A 194 -2.02 9.05 6.18
N LEU A 195 -1.32 8.91 7.30
CA LEU A 195 -0.36 7.82 7.51
C LEU A 195 -1.12 6.54 7.94
N LEU A 196 -1.41 5.65 6.99
CA LEU A 196 -2.25 4.46 7.21
C LEU A 196 -1.45 3.24 7.67
N TYR A 197 -0.20 3.14 7.23
CA TYR A 197 0.74 2.13 7.73
C TYR A 197 2.00 2.81 8.22
N ARG A 198 2.51 2.31 9.34
CA ARG A 198 3.82 2.65 9.87
C ARG A 198 4.39 1.42 10.55
N ARG A 199 5.56 0.95 10.08
CA ARG A 199 6.33 -0.08 10.77
C ARG A 199 6.83 0.48 12.10
N ARG A 200 6.64 -0.28 13.17
CA ARG A 200 7.08 0.10 14.51
C ARG A 200 8.56 -0.16 14.68
#